data_AF-A0A9D6UBH2-F1
#
_entry.id   AF-A0A9D6UBH2-F1
#
_cell.length_a   1.000
_cell.length_b   1.000
_cell.length_c   1.000
_cell.angle_alpha   90.00
_cell.angle_beta   90.00
_cell.angle_gamma   90.00
#
_symmetry.space_group_name_H-M   'P 1'
#
loop_
_entity.id
_entity.type
_entity.pdbx_description
1 polymer ?
#
loop_
_entity_poly.entity_id
_entity_poly.type
_entity_poly.pdbx_seq_one_letter_code
_entity_poly.pdbx_strand_id
1 'polypeptide(L)' 'MRVNQIKLGLVVAQPNNGKDELKRFLESEDADFFLFPEGFLHSRNLNTACKIAKEN' A
#
# COMPACT_ATOMS: atom_id res chain seq x y z
N MET A 1 -29.91 0.05 7.45
CA MET A 1 -28.67 -0.44 6.82
C MET A 1 -27.50 0.04 7.66
N ARG A 2 -26.64 -0.86 8.18
CA ARG A 2 -25.36 -0.43 8.76
C ARG A 2 -24.48 0.00 7.61
N VAL A 3 -24.02 1.25 7.63
CA VAL A 3 -22.98 1.70 6.71
C VAL A 3 -21.70 1.03 7.19
N ASN A 4 -21.19 0.05 6.45
CA ASN A 4 -19.85 -0.48 6.70
C ASN A 4 -18.88 0.68 6.50
N GLN A 5 -18.18 1.08 7.55
CA GLN A 5 -17.13 2.08 7.46
C GLN A 5 -15.96 1.45 6.69
N ILE A 6 -15.59 2.06 5.56
CA ILE A 6 -14.40 1.69 4.79
C ILE A 6 -13.25 2.56 5.27
N LYS A 7 -12.14 1.94 5.65
CA LYS A 7 -10.91 2.63 6.05
C LYS A 7 -10.00 2.83 4.84
N LEU A 8 -9.71 4.09 4.54
CA LEU A 8 -8.79 4.48 3.47
C LEU A 8 -7.45 4.91 4.08
N GLY A 9 -6.37 4.24 3.68
CA GLY A 9 -5.00 4.58 4.06
C GLY A 9 -4.30 5.38 2.96
N LEU A 10 -3.85 6.60 3.28
CA LEU A 10 -3.01 7.39 2.37
C LEU A 10 -1.54 7.18 2.69
N VAL A 11 -0.77 6.71 1.72
CA VAL A 11 0.67 6.47 1.90
C VAL A 11 1.45 7.74 1.60
N VAL A 12 2.25 8.17 2.58
CA VAL A 12 3.20 9.28 2.43
C VAL A 12 4.59 8.69 2.25
N ALA A 13 5.07 8.66 1.01
CA ALA A 13 6.35 8.07 0.66
C ALA A 13 7.52 8.83 1.31
N GLN A 14 8.36 8.10 2.07
CA GLN A 14 9.65 8.65 2.51
C GLN A 14 10.76 8.29 1.51
N PRO A 15 11.69 9.21 1.21
CA PRO A 15 12.64 9.08 0.11
C PRO A 15 13.60 7.88 0.16
N ASN A 16 13.73 7.16 1.29
CA ASN A 16 14.74 6.10 1.46
C ASN A 16 14.21 4.71 1.89
N ASN A 17 12.89 4.51 2.08
CA ASN A 17 12.36 3.27 2.69
C ASN A 17 11.31 2.49 1.85
N GLY A 18 11.23 2.75 0.53
CA GLY A 18 10.06 2.34 -0.26
C GLY A 18 9.74 0.83 -0.34
N LYS A 19 10.69 -0.09 -0.13
CA LYS A 19 10.41 -1.54 -0.13
C LYS A 19 9.85 -2.05 1.19
N ASP A 20 10.47 -1.68 2.31
CA ASP A 20 10.05 -2.14 3.63
C ASP A 20 8.73 -1.48 4.06
N GLU A 21 8.50 -0.22 3.63
CA GLU A 21 7.22 0.46 3.82
C GLU A 21 6.08 -0.24 3.05
N LEU A 22 6.30 -0.60 1.78
CA LEU A 22 5.29 -1.29 0.99
C LEU A 22 4.86 -2.62 1.63
N LYS A 23 5.82 -3.40 2.14
CA LYS A 23 5.52 -4.65 2.84
C LYS A 23 4.69 -4.39 4.11
N ARG A 24 5.05 -3.38 4.90
CA ARG A 24 4.27 -2.99 6.10
C ARG A 24 2.84 -2.59 5.78
N PHE A 25 2.60 -1.87 4.68
CA PHE A 25 1.24 -1.48 4.30
C PHE A 25 0.42 -2.67 3.81
N LEU A 26 1.03 -3.59 3.05
CA LEU A 26 0.34 -4.78 2.55
C LEU A 26 -0.01 -5.79 3.66
N GLU A 27 0.75 -5.81 4.74
CA GLU A 27 0.50 -6.66 5.92
C GLU A 27 -0.33 -5.95 7.02
N SER A 28 -0.71 -4.69 6.82
CA SER A 28 -1.42 -3.87 7.83
C SER A 28 -2.94 -4.06 7.75
N GLU A 29 -3.57 -4.22 8.92
CA GLU A 29 -5.04 -4.21 9.09
C GLU A 29 -5.60 -2.79 9.34
N ASP A 30 -4.76 -1.75 9.18
CA ASP A 30 -5.13 -0.36 9.48
C ASP A 30 -6.09 0.22 8.43
N ALA A 31 -6.06 -0.30 7.19
CA ALA A 31 -6.92 0.15 6.10
C ALA A 31 -7.41 -1.00 5.22
N ASP A 32 -8.62 -0.87 4.68
CA ASP A 32 -9.18 -1.81 3.70
C ASP A 32 -8.59 -1.55 2.30
N PHE A 33 -8.23 -0.28 2.02
CA PHE A 33 -7.61 0.13 0.78
C PHE A 33 -6.48 1.12 1.05
N PHE A 34 -5.37 0.96 0.33
CA PHE A 34 -4.23 1.87 0.36
C PHE A 34 -4.13 2.66 -0.95
N LEU A 35 -3.98 3.98 -0.82
CA LEU A 35 -3.71 4.90 -1.92
C LEU A 35 -2.23 5.26 -1.91
N PHE A 36 -1.53 4.90 -2.98
CA PHE A 36 -0.10 5.19 -3.14
C PHE A 36 0.10 6.39 -4.07
N PRO A 37 1.07 7.28 -3.78
CA PRO A 37 1.41 8.36 -4.68
C PRO A 37 2.02 7.79 -5.97
N GLU A 38 1.72 8.44 -7.09
CA GLU A 38 2.06 7.97 -8.44
C GLU A 38 3.55 7.60 -8.59
N GLY A 39 4.45 8.45 -8.05
CA GLY A 39 5.90 8.22 -8.08
C GLY A 39 6.39 7.06 -7.20
N PHE A 40 5.60 6.61 -6.23
CA PHE A 40 5.95 5.47 -5.38
C PHE A 40 5.79 4.16 -6.15
N LEU A 41 4.70 4.03 -6.90
CA LEU A 41 4.42 2.86 -7.73
C LEU A 41 5.17 2.90 -9.07
N HIS A 42 5.47 4.06 -9.66
CA HIS A 42 6.32 4.12 -10.87
C HIS A 42 7.78 3.70 -10.64
N SER A 43 8.21 3.62 -9.38
CA SER A 43 9.55 3.17 -9.02
C SER A 43 9.70 1.64 -9.15
N ARG A 44 10.92 1.11 -8.96
CA ARG A 44 11.28 -0.33 -8.88
C ARG A 44 10.35 -1.20 -8.02
N ASN A 45 9.43 -0.60 -7.27
CA ASN A 45 8.50 -1.21 -6.35
C ASN A 45 7.17 -1.66 -6.99
N LEU A 46 6.79 -1.24 -8.22
CA LEU A 46 5.56 -1.73 -8.89
C LEU A 46 5.52 -3.25 -8.98
N ASN A 47 6.60 -3.83 -9.50
CA ASN A 47 6.73 -5.27 -9.69
C ASN A 47 6.73 -6.01 -8.35
N THR A 48 7.25 -5.39 -7.29
CA THR A 48 7.19 -5.94 -5.93
C THR A 48 5.77 -5.89 -5.39
N ALA A 49 5.05 -4.77 -5.54
CA ALA A 49 3.65 -4.65 -5.15
C ALA A 49 2.77 -5.70 -5.86
N CYS A 50 2.92 -5.84 -7.18
CA CYS A 50 2.18 -6.82 -7.96
C CYS A 50 2.50 -8.28 -7.61
N LYS A 51 3.74 -8.58 -7.18
CA LYS A 51 4.09 -9.93 -6.70
C LYS A 51 3.41 -10.22 -5.36
N ILE A 52 3.54 -9.32 -4.39
CA ILE A 52 2.97 -9.51 -3.05
C ILE A 52 1.44 -9.60 -3.11
N ALA A 53 0.78 -8.78 -3.93
CA ALA A 53 -0.67 -8.81 -4.12
C ALA A 53 -1.21 -10.05 -4.86
N LYS A 54 -0.34 -10.87 -5.47
CA LYS A 54 -0.71 -12.16 -6.08
C LYS A 54 -0.47 -13.34 -5.15
N GLU A 55 0.36 -13.16 -4.13
CA GLU A 55 0.70 -14.19 -3.15
C GLU A 55 -0.25 -14.18 -1.93
N ASN A 56 -1.02 -13.11 -1.75
CA ASN A 56 -2.16 -13.01 -0.82
C ASN A 56 -3.48 -12.90 -1.58
#